data_AF-A0A537ZGS2-F1
#
_entry.id   AF-A0A537ZGS2-F1
#
_cell.length_a   1.000
_cell.length_b   1.000
_cell.length_c   1.000
_cell.angle_alpha   90.00
_cell.angle_beta   90.00
_cell.angle_gamma   90.00
#
_symmetry.space_group_name_H-M   'P 1'
#
loop_
_entity.id
_entity.type
_entity.pdbx_description
1 polymer ?
#
loop_
_entity_poly.entity_id
_entity_poly.type
_entity_poly.pdbx_seq_one_letter_code
_entity_poly.pdbx_strand_id
1 'polypeptide(L)'
;MSVDRSFVEQNAREQERLRALVERLSDDELRSSVNEYWTVAGVLGHIAFWDARVLALADKLERGVPFSPSDSEPEDVDWINDASRPLIHAIAPREVAQLAGHRRQQPPESIARHPPRRAPR
;
A
#
# COMPACT_ATOMS: atom_id res chain seq x y z
N MET A 1 3.61 24.55 13.74
CA MET A 1 3.72 24.36 12.28
C MET A 1 2.55 23.51 11.85
N SER A 2 1.68 23.99 10.97
CA SER A 2 0.58 23.19 10.43
C SER A 2 1.15 22.11 9.51
N VAL A 3 0.71 20.87 9.70
CA VAL A 3 1.02 19.77 8.76
C VAL A 3 0.42 20.14 7.40
N ASP A 4 1.23 20.11 6.34
CA ASP A 4 0.71 20.18 4.97
C ASP A 4 -0.19 18.96 4.73
N ARG A 5 -1.47 19.20 4.44
CA ARG A 5 -2.48 18.16 4.22
C ARG A 5 -2.74 17.88 2.74
N SER A 6 -1.93 18.45 1.84
CA SER A 6 -2.04 18.20 0.39
C SER A 6 -1.97 16.71 0.03
N PHE A 7 -1.30 15.89 0.86
CA PHE A 7 -1.25 14.44 0.69
C PHE A 7 -2.63 13.77 0.74
N VAL A 8 -3.61 14.33 1.46
CA VAL A 8 -4.96 13.77 1.55
C VAL A 8 -5.65 13.81 0.19
N GLU A 9 -5.60 14.97 -0.47
CA GLU A 9 -6.19 15.17 -1.79
C GLU A 9 -5.44 14.39 -2.87
N GLN A 10 -4.10 14.35 -2.80
CA GLN A 10 -3.28 13.56 -3.72
C GLN A 10 -3.59 12.08 -3.61
N ASN A 11 -3.66 11.54 -2.39
CA ASN A 11 -3.98 10.14 -2.16
C ASN A 11 -5.38 9.79 -2.65
N ALA A 12 -6.38 10.64 -2.41
CA ALA A 12 -7.74 10.42 -2.91
C ALA A 12 -7.77 10.38 -4.45
N ARG A 13 -7.03 11.28 -5.11
CA ARG A 13 -6.93 11.31 -6.58
C ARG A 13 -6.25 10.06 -7.13
N GLU A 14 -5.10 9.67 -6.58
CA GLU A 14 -4.37 8.49 -7.07
C GLU A 14 -5.11 7.19 -6.76
N GLN A 15 -5.85 7.12 -5.64
CA GLN A 15 -6.74 6.00 -5.34
C GLN A 15 -7.83 5.84 -6.41
N GLU A 16 -8.52 6.92 -6.77
CA GLU A 16 -9.56 6.86 -7.79
C GLU A 16 -8.99 6.45 -9.16
N ARG A 17 -7.80 6.95 -9.51
CA ARG A 17 -7.10 6.52 -10.73
C ARG A 17 -6.75 5.04 -10.72
N LEU A 18 -6.27 4.53 -9.59
CA LEU A 18 -5.94 3.11 -9.42
C LEU A 18 -7.20 2.23 -9.53
N ARG A 19 -8.30 2.66 -8.89
CA ARG A 19 -9.59 1.99 -9.00
C ARG A 19 -10.09 1.94 -10.44
N ALA A 20 -10.10 3.07 -11.13
CA ALA A 20 -10.53 3.15 -12.52
C ALA A 20 -9.65 2.29 -13.46
N LEU A 21 -8.34 2.21 -13.17
CA LEU A 21 -7.43 1.31 -13.88
C LEU A 21 -7.83 -0.15 -13.67
N VAL A 22 -8.02 -0.58 -12.42
CA VAL A 22 -8.41 -1.96 -12.08
C VAL A 22 -9.74 -2.36 -12.72
N GLU A 23 -10.72 -1.46 -12.73
CA GLU A 23 -12.03 -1.68 -13.35
C GLU A 23 -11.94 -1.83 -14.88
N ARG A 24 -11.00 -1.12 -15.53
CA ARG A 24 -10.84 -1.14 -16.99
C ARG A 24 -10.06 -2.36 -17.51
N LEU A 25 -9.11 -2.89 -16.73
CA LEU A 25 -8.29 -4.02 -17.16
C LEU A 25 -9.14 -5.29 -17.30
N SER A 26 -8.94 -6.02 -18.39
CA SER A 26 -9.50 -7.36 -18.61
C SER A 26 -8.76 -8.42 -17.78
N ASP A 27 -9.36 -9.61 -17.64
CA ASP A 27 -8.73 -10.71 -16.90
C ASP A 27 -7.42 -11.20 -17.56
N ASP A 28 -7.33 -11.11 -18.89
CA ASP A 28 -6.11 -11.48 -19.62
C ASP A 28 -5.01 -10.44 -19.44
N GLU A 29 -5.35 -9.15 -19.48
CA GLU A 29 -4.39 -8.08 -19.16
C GLU A 29 -3.88 -8.20 -17.72
N LEU A 30 -4.72 -8.62 -16.77
CA LEU A 30 -4.32 -8.87 -15.39
C LEU A 30 -3.33 -10.04 -15.25
N ARG A 31 -3.40 -11.03 -16.14
CA ARG A 31 -2.48 -12.19 -16.17
C ARG A 31 -1.18 -11.90 -16.90
N SER A 32 -1.11 -10.82 -17.68
CA SER A 32 0.10 -10.45 -18.43
C SER A 32 1.31 -10.28 -17.52
N SER A 33 2.43 -10.87 -17.92
CA SER A 33 3.72 -10.70 -17.27
C SER A 33 4.23 -9.25 -17.46
N VAL A 34 4.67 -8.64 -16.37
CA VAL A 34 5.40 -7.37 -16.33
C VAL A 34 6.90 -7.64 -16.38
N ASN A 35 7.34 -8.72 -15.74
CA ASN A 35 8.69 -9.28 -15.80
C ASN A 35 8.65 -10.77 -15.43
N GLU A 36 9.81 -11.39 -15.28
CA GLU A 36 9.96 -12.82 -14.94
C GLU A 36 9.20 -13.24 -13.67
N TYR A 37 9.00 -12.33 -12.71
CA TYR A 37 8.44 -12.63 -11.40
C TYR A 37 7.01 -12.12 -11.20
N TRP A 38 6.61 -11.09 -11.93
CA TRP A 38 5.38 -10.35 -11.67
C TRP A 38 4.44 -10.33 -12.86
N THR A 39 3.16 -10.55 -12.58
CA THR A 39 2.05 -10.21 -13.49
C THR A 39 1.51 -8.83 -13.14
N VAL A 40 0.67 -8.26 -14.01
CA VAL A 40 -0.02 -7.00 -13.71
C VAL A 40 -0.82 -7.11 -12.40
N ALA A 41 -1.58 -8.19 -12.23
CA ALA A 41 -2.29 -8.48 -10.98
C ALA A 41 -1.33 -8.63 -9.79
N GLY A 42 -0.18 -9.28 -9.98
CA GLY A 42 0.84 -9.41 -8.95
C GLY A 42 1.37 -8.07 -8.47
N VAL A 43 1.67 -7.13 -9.38
CA VAL A 43 2.10 -5.77 -9.01
C VAL A 43 1.00 -5.02 -8.25
N LEU A 44 -0.25 -5.15 -8.67
CA LEU A 44 -1.38 -4.54 -7.95
C LEU A 44 -1.53 -5.13 -6.54
N GLY A 45 -1.38 -6.45 -6.40
CA GLY A 45 -1.34 -7.12 -5.10
C GLY A 45 -0.17 -6.68 -4.23
N HIS A 46 0.98 -6.38 -4.84
CA HIS A 46 2.15 -5.86 -4.16
C HIS A 46 1.92 -4.45 -3.60
N ILE A 47 1.28 -3.57 -4.38
CA ILE A 47 0.83 -2.25 -3.92
C ILE A 47 -0.13 -2.41 -2.74
N ALA A 48 -1.11 -3.31 -2.87
CA ALA A 48 -2.03 -3.61 -1.78
C ALA A 48 -1.27 -4.09 -0.54
N PHE A 49 -0.28 -4.97 -0.64
CA PHE A 49 0.49 -5.42 0.53
C PHE A 49 1.09 -4.23 1.32
N TRP A 50 1.73 -3.28 0.64
CA TRP A 50 2.31 -2.10 1.29
C TRP A 50 1.26 -1.16 1.88
N ASP A 51 0.13 -0.96 1.20
CA ASP A 51 -1.01 -0.22 1.76
C ASP A 51 -1.53 -0.87 3.05
N ALA A 52 -1.58 -2.21 3.10
CA ALA A 52 -1.99 -2.92 4.31
C ALA A 52 -1.07 -2.65 5.49
N ARG A 53 0.26 -2.60 5.22
CA ARG A 53 1.26 -2.27 6.24
C ARG A 53 1.06 -0.86 6.78
N VAL A 54 0.83 0.13 5.92
CA VAL A 54 0.56 1.52 6.35
C VAL A 54 -0.66 1.57 7.27
N LEU A 55 -1.73 0.85 6.93
CA LEU A 55 -2.92 0.77 7.79
C LEU A 55 -2.64 0.10 9.13
N ALA A 56 -1.83 -0.98 9.16
CA ALA A 56 -1.45 -1.64 10.40
C ALA A 56 -0.64 -0.71 11.33
N LEU A 57 0.24 0.12 10.77
CA LEU A 57 1.00 1.14 11.52
C LEU A 57 0.11 2.29 12.00
N ALA A 58 -0.84 2.73 11.17
CA ALA A 58 -1.86 3.72 11.53
C ALA A 58 -2.71 3.25 12.72
N ASP A 59 -3.21 2.02 12.66
CA ASP A 59 -3.99 1.39 13.73
C ASP A 59 -3.16 1.20 15.02
N LYS A 60 -1.88 0.86 14.89
CA LYS A 60 -0.93 0.85 16.02
C LYS A 60 -0.83 2.22 16.70
N LEU A 61 -0.71 3.29 15.91
CA LEU A 61 -0.67 4.67 16.39
C LEU A 61 -1.97 5.08 17.09
N GLU A 62 -3.13 4.75 16.51
CA GLU A 62 -4.45 5.06 17.10
C GLU A 62 -4.66 4.39 18.45
N ARG A 63 -4.16 3.17 18.63
CA ARG A 63 -4.16 2.47 19.93
C ARG A 63 -3.13 2.99 20.93
N GLY A 64 -2.29 3.96 20.56
CA GLY A 64 -1.23 4.47 21.41
C GLY A 64 -0.11 3.46 21.69
N VAL A 65 0.04 2.43 20.86
CA VAL A 65 1.12 1.44 21.02
C VAL A 65 2.42 2.05 20.49
N PRO A 66 3.52 2.08 21.26
CA PRO A 66 4.78 2.65 20.80
C PRO A 66 5.34 1.94 19.58
N PHE A 67 5.91 2.71 18.65
CA PHE A 67 6.75 2.15 17.60
C PHE A 67 8.05 1.59 18.19
N SER A 68 8.57 0.57 17.53
CA SER A 68 9.76 -0.19 17.84
C SER A 68 10.65 -0.26 16.59
N PRO A 69 11.92 -0.66 16.72
CA PRO A 69 12.80 -0.79 15.56
C PRO A 69 12.28 -1.74 14.47
N SER A 70 11.43 -2.73 14.82
CA SER A 70 10.83 -3.64 13.85
C SER A 70 9.68 -3.03 13.03
N ASP A 71 9.16 -1.86 13.42
CA ASP A 71 8.14 -1.15 12.62
C ASP A 71 8.76 -0.30 11.51
N SER A 72 10.04 0.07 11.68
CA SER A 72 10.81 0.77 10.66
C SER A 72 10.93 -0.11 9.41
N GLU A 73 10.82 0.52 8.24
CA GLU A 73 11.09 -0.17 6.99
C GLU A 73 12.60 -0.51 6.93
N PRO A 74 12.97 -1.78 6.67
CA PRO A 74 14.36 -2.13 6.40
C PRO A 74 14.89 -1.41 5.17
N GLU A 75 16.21 -1.20 5.10
CA GLU A 75 16.85 -0.66 3.88
C GLU A 75 16.70 -1.62 2.69
N ASP A 76 16.75 -2.93 2.97
CA ASP A 76 16.53 -3.99 2.00
C ASP A 76 15.20 -4.70 2.28
N VAL A 77 14.25 -4.49 1.36
CA VAL A 77 12.90 -5.06 1.39
C VAL A 77 12.73 -6.23 0.43
N ASP A 78 13.77 -6.66 -0.29
CA ASP A 78 13.67 -7.67 -1.34
C ASP A 78 13.15 -8.99 -0.79
N TRP A 79 13.62 -9.41 0.37
CA TRP A 79 13.14 -10.64 1.02
C TRP A 79 11.66 -10.56 1.41
N ILE A 80 11.14 -9.39 1.76
CA ILE A 80 9.70 -9.18 2.05
C ILE A 80 8.89 -9.30 0.76
N ASN A 81 9.40 -8.70 -0.32
CA ASN A 81 8.77 -8.73 -1.64
C ASN A 81 8.75 -10.17 -2.19
N ASP A 82 9.87 -10.88 -2.06
CA ASP A 82 10.02 -12.27 -2.49
C ASP A 82 9.14 -13.23 -1.67
N ALA A 83 9.05 -13.03 -0.35
CA ALA A 83 8.23 -13.86 0.52
C ALA A 83 6.72 -13.59 0.34
N SER A 84 6.32 -12.35 0.03
CA SER A 84 4.92 -12.00 -0.20
C SER A 84 4.42 -12.41 -1.60
N ARG A 85 5.30 -12.40 -2.61
CA ARG A 85 4.97 -12.73 -4.00
C ARG A 85 4.21 -14.06 -4.20
N PRO A 86 4.63 -15.22 -3.66
CA PRO A 86 3.89 -16.47 -3.85
C PRO A 86 2.49 -16.43 -3.23
N LEU A 87 2.31 -15.72 -2.11
CA LEU A 87 1.01 -15.53 -1.47
C LEU A 87 0.10 -14.63 -2.32
N ILE A 88 0.66 -13.59 -2.92
CA ILE A 88 -0.05 -12.70 -3.85
C ILE A 88 -0.52 -13.48 -5.10
N HIS A 89 0.36 -14.27 -5.70
CA HIS A 89 0.04 -15.05 -6.91
C HIS A 89 -0.94 -16.20 -6.68
N ALA A 90 -1.14 -16.63 -5.43
CA ALA A 90 -2.12 -17.65 -5.09
C ALA A 90 -3.57 -17.12 -5.15
N ILE A 91 -3.78 -15.81 -5.14
CA ILE A 91 -5.09 -15.17 -5.20
C ILE A 91 -5.50 -14.99 -6.66
N ALA A 92 -6.80 -15.12 -6.99
CA ALA A 92 -7.25 -14.94 -8.37
C ALA A 92 -6.89 -13.52 -8.87
N PRO A 93 -6.42 -13.35 -10.13
CA PRO A 93 -5.92 -12.06 -10.64
C PRO A 93 -6.87 -10.88 -10.45
N ARG A 94 -8.18 -11.11 -10.65
CA ARG A 94 -9.21 -10.08 -10.45
C ARG A 94 -9.37 -9.70 -8.98
N GLU A 95 -9.40 -10.69 -8.10
CA GLU A 95 -9.58 -10.49 -6.66
C GLU A 95 -8.40 -9.72 -6.07
N VAL A 96 -7.17 -10.12 -6.42
CA VAL A 96 -5.96 -9.45 -5.91
C VAL A 96 -5.82 -8.03 -6.44
N ALA A 97 -6.20 -7.77 -7.69
CA ALA A 97 -6.22 -6.43 -8.27
C ALA A 97 -7.24 -5.52 -7.55
N GLN A 98 -8.41 -6.05 -7.18
CA GLN A 98 -9.42 -5.29 -6.44
C GLN A 98 -8.96 -4.86 -5.04
N LEU A 99 -8.05 -5.61 -4.40
CA LEU A 99 -7.47 -5.23 -3.10
C LEU A 99 -6.70 -3.89 -3.17
N ALA A 100 -6.09 -3.59 -4.32
CA ALA A 100 -5.38 -2.33 -4.55
C ALA A 100 -6.35 -1.13 -4.67
N GLY A 101 -7.55 -1.35 -5.21
CA GLY A 101 -8.56 -0.30 -5.38
C GLY A 101 -9.49 -0.10 -4.18
N HIS A 102 -9.72 -1.14 -3.36
CA HIS A 102 -10.74 -1.12 -2.31
C HIS A 102 -10.37 -0.35 -1.04
N ARG A 103 -9.08 -0.13 -0.77
CA ARG A 103 -8.67 0.43 0.52
C ARG A 103 -8.88 1.93 0.55
N ARG A 104 -10.01 2.35 1.11
CA ARG A 104 -10.24 3.73 1.57
C ARG A 104 -9.07 4.15 2.45
N GLN A 105 -8.22 5.00 1.92
CA GLN A 105 -7.32 5.79 2.73
C GLN A 105 -8.18 6.84 3.43
N GLN A 106 -8.80 6.49 4.55
CA GLN A 106 -8.97 7.52 5.56
C GLN A 106 -7.58 7.66 6.18
N PRO A 107 -6.81 8.72 5.88
CA PRO A 107 -5.67 9.02 6.73
C PRO A 107 -6.28 9.17 8.12
N PRO A 108 -5.89 8.33 9.09
CA PRO A 108 -6.43 8.45 10.42
C PRO A 108 -6.17 9.89 10.86
N GLU A 109 -7.16 10.52 11.51
CA GLU A 109 -6.99 11.89 12.04
C GLU A 109 -5.71 12.01 12.88
N SER A 110 -5.19 10.88 13.39
CA SER A 110 -3.93 10.73 14.10
C SER A 110 -2.68 11.19 13.32
N ILE A 111 -2.58 10.97 12.00
CA ILE A 111 -1.43 11.44 11.19
C ILE A 111 -1.42 12.98 11.16
N ALA A 112 -2.59 13.60 11.07
CA ALA A 112 -2.70 15.06 11.12
C ALA A 112 -2.42 15.64 12.52
N ARG A 113 -2.54 14.83 13.58
CA ARG A 113 -2.23 15.20 14.97
C ARG A 113 -0.75 14.98 15.33
N HIS A 114 -0.03 14.09 14.62
CA HIS A 114 1.37 13.74 14.90
C HIS A 114 2.24 13.94 13.65
N PRO A 115 2.69 15.17 13.36
CA PRO A 115 3.62 15.41 12.24
C PRO A 115 4.88 14.55 12.37
N PRO A 116 5.45 14.08 11.25
CA PRO A 116 6.74 13.41 11.28
C PRO A 116 7.79 14.36 11.86
N ARG A 117 8.39 13.98 12.99
CA ARG A 117 9.63 14.62 13.45
C ARG A 117 10.70 14.29 12.41
N ARG A 118 11.32 15.32 11.82
CA ARG A 118 12.50 15.13 10.98
C ARG A 118 13.51 14.29 11.76
N ALA A 119 13.92 13.15 11.21
CA ALA A 119 15.05 12.41 11.73
C ALA A 119 16.30 13.32 11.66
N PRO A 120 17.16 13.35 12.69
CA PRO A 120 18.44 14.02 12.57
C PRO A 120 19.23 13.40 11.41
N ARG A 121 19.84 14.28 10.61
CA ARG A 121 20.71 13.91 9.47
C ARG A 121 21.91 13.10 9.92
#